data_AF-A0A085U275-F1
#
_entry.id   AF-A0A085U275-F1
#
_cell.length_a   1.000
_cell.length_b   1.000
_cell.length_c   1.000
_cell.angle_alpha   90.00
_cell.angle_beta   90.00
_cell.angle_gamma   90.00
#
_symmetry.space_group_name_H-M   'P 1'
#
loop_
_entity.id
_entity.type
_entity.pdbx_description
1 polymer ?
#
loop_
_entity_poly.entity_id
_entity_poly.type
_entity_poly.pdbx_seq_one_letter_code
_entity_poly.pdbx_strand_id
1 'polypeptide(L)'
;MNTKELIEKWASGRKSFYFFLPDGPYGRPFDNQYLIDKVEEVNGDIIIKFKEGLALRFTGMVNVVDDGCNLLINNYNSCDLVINGSLEKSFDYGEVALSGF
;
A
#
# COMPACT_ATOMS: atom_id res chain seq x y z
N MET A 1 -3.34 16.75 -7.83
CA MET A 1 -3.00 15.97 -6.64
C MET A 1 -2.04 14.90 -7.11
N ASN A 2 -0.83 14.84 -6.56
CA ASN A 2 0.11 13.77 -6.92
C ASN A 2 -0.31 12.45 -6.23
N THR A 3 0.30 11.34 -6.63
CA THR A 3 -0.05 10.00 -6.12
C THR A 3 0.05 9.92 -4.60
N LYS A 4 1.10 10.49 -4.01
CA LYS A 4 1.30 10.54 -2.57
C LYS A 4 0.15 11.26 -1.86
N GLU A 5 -0.17 12.49 -2.28
CA GLU A 5 -1.24 13.31 -1.69
C GLU A 5 -2.60 12.61 -1.77
N LEU A 6 -2.87 11.85 -2.84
CA LEU A 6 -4.08 11.06 -2.98
C LEU A 6 -4.17 9.96 -1.92
N ILE A 7 -3.09 9.19 -1.74
CA ILE A 7 -3.02 8.14 -0.73
C ILE A 7 -3.16 8.74 0.67
N GLU A 8 -2.45 9.84 0.98
CA GLU A 8 -2.51 10.50 2.29
C GLU A 8 -3.92 11.03 2.60
N LYS A 9 -4.55 11.72 1.63
CA LYS A 9 -5.91 12.23 1.78
C LYS A 9 -6.90 11.09 2.01
N TRP A 10 -6.80 10.01 1.23
CA TRP A 10 -7.64 8.84 1.39
C TRP A 10 -7.43 8.18 2.76
N ALA A 11 -6.18 7.96 3.17
CA ALA A 11 -5.85 7.34 4.45
C ALA A 11 -6.31 8.18 5.66
N SER A 12 -6.31 9.51 5.57
CA SER A 12 -6.67 10.40 6.69
C SER A 12 -8.10 10.22 7.22
N GLY A 13 -9.00 9.68 6.40
CA GLY A 13 -10.39 9.41 6.79
C GLY A 13 -10.63 8.04 7.45
N ARG A 14 -9.58 7.22 7.62
CA ARG A 14 -9.67 5.80 7.99
C ARG A 14 -8.80 5.50 9.21
N LYS A 15 -9.25 4.57 10.05
CA LYS A 15 -8.59 4.21 11.31
C LYS A 15 -7.72 2.98 11.18
N SER A 16 -8.11 2.02 10.35
CA SER A 16 -7.34 0.80 10.13
C SER A 16 -7.44 0.33 8.69
N PHE A 17 -6.45 -0.45 8.27
CA PHE A 17 -6.29 -0.89 6.89
C PHE A 17 -6.07 -2.39 6.81
N TYR A 18 -6.64 -2.95 5.76
CA TYR A 18 -6.35 -4.30 5.28
C TYR A 18 -5.80 -4.18 3.86
N PHE A 19 -4.89 -5.05 3.44
CA PHE A 19 -4.43 -5.04 2.05
C PHE A 19 -4.38 -6.42 1.41
N PHE A 20 -4.74 -6.42 0.14
CA PHE A 20 -4.61 -7.54 -0.76
C PHE A 20 -3.38 -7.29 -1.65
N LEU A 21 -2.48 -8.25 -1.66
CA LEU A 21 -1.36 -8.31 -2.59
C LEU A 21 -1.83 -8.94 -3.91
N PRO A 22 -1.01 -8.89 -4.97
CA PRO A 22 -1.36 -9.50 -6.25
C PRO A 22 -1.62 -11.01 -6.17
N ASP A 23 -1.00 -11.70 -5.21
CA ASP A 23 -1.21 -13.12 -4.95
C ASP A 23 -2.31 -13.42 -3.91
N GLY A 24 -3.04 -12.39 -3.47
CA GLY A 24 -4.20 -12.50 -2.61
C GLY A 24 -4.07 -11.81 -1.25
N PRO A 25 -4.93 -12.16 -0.29
CA PRO A 25 -4.97 -11.51 1.02
C PRO A 25 -3.65 -11.63 1.78
N TYR A 26 -3.13 -10.52 2.32
CA TYR A 26 -1.98 -10.61 3.23
C TYR A 26 -2.43 -11.02 4.64
N GLY A 27 -2.29 -12.32 4.90
CA GLY A 27 -2.75 -13.00 6.11
C GLY A 27 -4.27 -12.98 6.28
N ARG A 28 -4.77 -13.21 7.50
CA ARG A 28 -6.18 -13.52 7.72
C ARG A 28 -7.04 -12.25 7.82
N PRO A 29 -8.18 -12.18 7.10
CA PRO A 29 -9.16 -11.12 7.32
C PRO A 29 -9.54 -11.05 8.80
N PHE A 30 -9.62 -9.84 9.36
CA PHE A 30 -9.91 -9.50 10.77
C PHE A 30 -8.78 -9.66 11.80
N ASP A 31 -7.79 -10.55 11.58
CA ASP A 31 -6.62 -10.67 12.48
C ASP A 31 -5.53 -9.63 12.16
N ASN A 32 -5.56 -9.08 10.94
CA ASN A 32 -4.49 -8.25 10.39
C ASN A 32 -5.01 -6.86 10.00
N GLN A 33 -5.25 -6.03 11.02
CA GLN A 33 -5.53 -4.61 10.82
C GLN A 33 -4.24 -3.82 11.03
N TYR A 34 -3.85 -3.06 10.01
CA TYR A 34 -2.63 -2.26 10.01
C TYR A 34 -2.95 -0.78 10.14
N LEU A 35 -1.99 -0.02 10.66
CA LEU A 35 -2.09 1.42 10.81
C LEU A 35 -1.06 2.08 9.91
N ILE A 36 -1.50 2.87 8.92
CA ILE A 36 -0.57 3.69 8.14
C ILE A 36 0.10 4.69 9.10
N ASP A 37 1.43 4.65 9.14
CA ASP A 37 2.26 5.60 9.87
C ASP A 37 2.52 6.83 9.02
N LYS A 38 2.97 6.62 7.77
CA LYS A 38 3.24 7.68 6.79
C LYS A 38 3.31 7.15 5.37
N VAL A 39 3.09 8.07 4.43
CA VAL A 39 3.38 7.87 3.01
C VAL A 39 4.58 8.72 2.64
N GLU A 40 5.57 8.13 1.99
CA GLU A 40 6.76 8.81 1.52
C GLU A 40 6.86 8.71 0.00
N GLU A 41 7.49 9.70 -0.61
CA GLU A 41 7.91 9.65 -2.00
C GLU A 41 9.43 9.87 -2.03
N VAL A 42 10.18 8.88 -2.52
CA VAL A 42 11.65 8.91 -2.52
C VAL A 42 12.15 8.50 -3.90
N ASN A 43 12.84 9.39 -4.61
CA ASN A 43 13.35 9.14 -5.96
C ASN A 43 12.26 8.69 -6.97
N GLY A 44 11.01 9.13 -6.77
CA GLY A 44 9.86 8.73 -7.59
C GLY A 44 9.16 7.45 -7.13
N ASP A 45 9.71 6.73 -6.16
CA ASP A 45 9.06 5.58 -5.55
C ASP A 45 8.07 6.03 -4.48
N ILE A 46 6.91 5.37 -4.42
CA ILE A 46 5.91 5.59 -3.38
C ILE A 46 6.09 4.52 -2.29
N ILE A 47 6.20 4.93 -1.04
CA ILE A 47 6.37 4.03 0.10
C ILE A 47 5.27 4.28 1.12
N ILE A 48 4.42 3.27 1.35
CA ILE A 48 3.40 3.29 2.40
C ILE A 48 3.97 2.51 3.58
N LYS A 49 4.24 3.20 4.69
CA LYS A 49 4.75 2.58 5.92
C LYS A 49 3.63 2.41 6.92
N PHE A 50 3.63 1.25 7.57
CA PHE A 50 2.69 0.88 8.60
C PHE A 50 3.40 0.81 9.96
N LYS A 51 2.68 1.06 11.05
CA LYS A 51 3.23 1.07 12.42
C LYS A 51 3.75 -0.28 12.87
N GLU A 52 3.25 -1.35 12.27
CA GLU A 52 3.59 -2.74 12.58
C GLU A 52 4.94 -3.19 11.98
N GLY A 53 5.79 -2.25 11.55
CA GLY A 53 7.08 -2.56 10.92
C GLY A 53 6.98 -3.06 9.48
N LEU A 54 5.81 -2.85 8.85
CA LEU A 54 5.52 -3.25 7.49
C LEU A 54 5.61 -2.05 6.55
N ALA A 55 6.07 -2.26 5.31
CA ALA A 55 6.00 -1.26 4.27
C ALA A 55 5.68 -1.88 2.91
N LEU A 56 4.91 -1.15 2.10
CA LEU A 56 4.73 -1.42 0.68
C LEU A 56 5.47 -0.34 -0.10
N ARG A 57 6.45 -0.74 -0.91
CA ARG A 57 7.19 0.16 -1.79
C ARG A 57 6.80 -0.12 -3.24
N PHE A 58 6.33 0.91 -3.92
CA PHE A 58 5.95 0.88 -5.32
C PHE A 58 6.96 1.67 -6.14
N THR A 59 7.51 1.04 -7.18
CA THR A 59 8.47 1.66 -8.09
C THR A 59 7.83 1.93 -9.45
N GLY A 60 8.39 2.90 -10.19
CA GLY A 60 7.90 3.24 -11.53
C GLY A 60 6.64 4.12 -11.53
N MET A 61 5.86 4.06 -12.62
CA MET A 61 4.71 4.96 -12.81
C MET A 61 3.44 4.41 -12.16
N VAL A 62 3.30 4.62 -10.86
CA VAL A 62 2.17 4.15 -10.07
C VAL A 62 0.88 4.88 -10.45
N ASN A 63 -0.17 4.12 -10.75
CA ASN A 63 -1.54 4.62 -10.86
C ASN A 63 -2.33 4.25 -9.59
N VAL A 64 -3.12 5.20 -9.09
CA VAL A 64 -3.90 5.03 -7.87
C VAL A 64 -5.34 5.47 -8.10
N VAL A 65 -6.29 4.60 -7.77
CA VAL A 65 -7.72 4.80 -7.97
C VAL A 65 -8.44 4.62 -6.63
N ASP A 66 -9.19 5.64 -6.21
CA ASP A 66 -10.11 5.55 -5.08
C ASP A 66 -11.45 4.98 -5.58
N ASP A 67 -11.80 3.75 -5.17
CA ASP A 67 -13.09 3.12 -5.49
C ASP A 67 -14.19 3.44 -4.46
N GLY A 68 -13.86 4.23 -3.44
CA GLY A 68 -14.70 4.55 -2.30
C GLY A 68 -14.35 3.72 -1.06
N CYS A 69 -14.37 2.38 -1.16
CA CYS A 69 -14.06 1.48 -0.05
C CYS A 69 -12.56 1.12 -0.01
N ASN A 70 -11.97 0.96 -1.18
CA ASN A 70 -10.58 0.58 -1.39
C ASN A 70 -9.82 1.68 -2.15
N LEU A 71 -8.52 1.68 -1.93
CA LEU A 71 -7.55 2.35 -2.77
C LEU A 71 -6.84 1.27 -3.60
N LEU A 72 -7.07 1.30 -4.91
CA LEU A 72 -6.47 0.38 -5.87
C LEU A 72 -5.18 1.00 -6.40
N ILE A 73 -4.09 0.24 -6.34
CA ILE A 73 -2.74 0.67 -6.73
C ILE A 73 -2.24 -0.32 -7.79
N ASN A 74 -1.96 0.19 -8.99
CA ASN A 74 -1.54 -0.63 -10.14
C ASN A 74 -0.55 0.14 -11.04
N ASN A 75 -0.15 -0.50 -12.16
CA ASN A 75 0.80 0.05 -13.16
C ASN A 75 2.21 0.38 -12.61
N TYR A 76 2.54 -0.13 -11.41
CA TYR A 76 3.91 -0.10 -10.89
C TYR A 76 4.82 -1.04 -11.68
N ASN A 77 6.13 -0.77 -11.66
CA ASN A 77 7.14 -1.71 -12.15
C ASN A 77 7.39 -2.82 -11.13
N SER A 78 7.40 -2.48 -9.84
CA SER A 78 7.42 -3.45 -8.75
C SER A 78 6.65 -2.95 -7.53
N CYS A 79 6.04 -3.88 -6.80
CA CYS A 79 5.52 -3.71 -5.45
C CYS A 79 6.32 -4.62 -4.50
N ASP A 80 7.15 -4.01 -3.66
CA ASP A 80 7.96 -4.70 -2.67
C ASP A 80 7.28 -4.67 -1.30
N LEU A 81 7.04 -5.85 -0.73
CA LEU A 81 6.63 -6.01 0.66
C LEU A 81 7.87 -6.12 1.54
N VAL A 82 8.04 -5.16 2.43
CA VAL A 82 9.15 -5.10 3.38
C VAL A 82 8.62 -5.28 4.80
N ILE A 83 9.21 -6.18 5.58
CA ILE A 83 8.84 -6.43 6.98
C ILE A 83 10.09 -6.32 7.84
N ASN A 84 10.04 -5.43 8.83
CA ASN A 84 11.16 -5.14 9.74
C ASN A 84 12.48 -4.83 9.00
N GLY A 85 12.38 -4.20 7.83
CA GLY A 85 13.52 -3.84 6.98
C GLY A 85 13.99 -4.93 6.00
N SER A 86 13.43 -6.13 6.07
CA SER A 86 13.73 -7.23 5.15
C SER A 86 12.73 -7.27 4.00
N LEU A 87 13.22 -7.45 2.76
CA LEU A 87 12.37 -7.71 1.60
C LEU A 87 11.81 -9.12 1.69
N GLU A 88 10.49 -9.25 1.79
CA GLU A 88 9.81 -10.54 1.94
C GLU A 88 9.20 -11.03 0.62
N LYS A 89 8.59 -10.12 -0.14
CA LYS A 89 8.01 -10.41 -1.46
C LYS A 89 8.19 -9.22 -2.40
N SER A 90 8.24 -9.50 -3.70
CA SER A 90 8.22 -8.49 -4.76
C SER A 90 7.31 -8.97 -5.87
N PHE A 91 6.49 -8.05 -6.40
CA PHE A 91 5.54 -8.33 -7.47
C PHE A 91 5.76 -7.33 -8.60
N ASP A 92 5.98 -7.83 -9.82
CA ASP A 92 6.09 -7.02 -11.04
C ASP A 92 4.79 -7.03 -11.87
N TYR A 93 3.69 -7.50 -11.27
CA TYR A 93 2.37 -7.60 -11.90
C TYR A 93 1.23 -7.30 -10.91
N GLY A 94 0.03 -7.21 -11.47
CA GLY A 94 -1.22 -7.20 -10.74
C GLY A 94 -1.61 -5.84 -10.16
N GLU A 95 -2.42 -5.89 -9.11
CA GLU A 95 -2.96 -4.74 -8.40
C GLU A 95 -2.89 -5.02 -6.91
N VAL A 96 -2.55 -3.99 -6.14
CA VAL A 96 -2.67 -3.98 -4.68
C VAL A 96 -3.92 -3.20 -4.31
N ALA A 97 -4.76 -3.78 -3.46
CA ALA A 97 -5.93 -3.10 -2.91
C ALA A 97 -5.73 -2.84 -1.42
N LEU A 98 -5.83 -1.57 -1.01
CA LEU A 98 -5.92 -1.17 0.39
C LEU A 98 -7.39 -0.94 0.73
N SER A 99 -7.97 -1.73 1.63
CA SER A 99 -9.29 -1.50 2.20
C SER A 99 -9.15 -0.76 3.52
N GLY A 100 -9.90 0.31 3.75
CA GLY A 100 -9.81 1.07 5.01
C GLY A 100 -11.15 1.27 5.70
N PHE A 101 -11.13 1.21 7.03
CA PHE A 101 -12.30 1.19 7.92
C PHE A 101 -12.25 2.28 8.98
#